data_AF-A0A6L3EGM7-F1
#
_entry.id   AF-A0A6L3EGM7-F1
#
_cell.length_a   1.000
_cell.length_b   1.000
_cell.length_c   1.000
_cell.angle_alpha   90.00
_cell.angle_beta   90.00
_cell.angle_gamma   90.00
#
_symmetry.space_group_name_H-M   'P 1'
#
loop_
_entity.id
_entity.type
_entity.pdbx_description
1 polymer ?
#
loop_
_entity_poly.entity_id
_entity_poly.type
_entity_poly.pdbx_seq_one_letter_code
_entity_poly.pdbx_strand_id
1 'polypeptide(L)' 'MTKDFSSLAPSFNACRCEHYAVVSLSGADAATFLHGQVSNDIEHLGFNEWTLAAYCNPKG' A
#
# COMPACT_ATOMS: atom_id res chain seq x y z
N MET A 1 18.71 13.05 12.94
CA MET A 1 19.19 11.77 12.37
C MET A 1 18.71 11.68 10.93
N THR A 2 19.24 12.57 10.09
CA THR A 2 18.95 12.67 8.66
C THR A 2 19.92 11.74 7.95
N LYS A 3 19.42 10.63 7.37
CA LYS A 3 20.25 9.77 6.52
C LYS A 3 20.43 10.48 5.18
N ASP A 4 21.67 10.82 4.87
CA ASP A 4 22.09 11.35 3.58
C ASP A 4 22.03 10.20 2.56
N PHE A 5 21.14 10.32 1.57
CA PHE A 5 20.90 9.33 0.51
C PHE A 5 21.68 9.66 -0.78
N SER A 6 22.48 10.73 -0.80
CA SER A 6 22.93 11.32 -2.07
C SER A 6 24.12 10.63 -2.76
N SER A 7 24.73 9.59 -2.17
CA SER A 7 25.87 8.91 -2.80
C SER A 7 26.08 7.47 -2.31
N LEU A 8 25.23 6.54 -2.74
CA LEU A 8 25.58 5.11 -2.71
C LEU A 8 25.54 4.54 -4.12
N ALA A 9 26.67 3.97 -4.56
CA ALA A 9 26.68 2.91 -5.57
C ALA A 9 25.66 1.83 -5.19
N PRO A 10 25.06 1.08 -6.13
CA PRO A 10 23.97 0.14 -5.82
C PRO A 10 24.46 -0.96 -4.86
N SER A 11 24.30 -0.72 -3.58
CA SER A 11 24.49 -1.68 -2.51
C SER A 11 23.13 -2.27 -2.16
N PHE A 12 23.07 -3.59 -1.98
CA PHE A 12 21.87 -4.22 -1.46
C PHE A 12 21.68 -3.77 -0.01
N ASN A 13 20.57 -3.09 0.27
CA ASN A 13 20.20 -2.65 1.61
C ASN A 13 18.87 -3.29 1.97
N ALA A 14 18.82 -3.94 3.13
CA ALA A 14 17.58 -4.44 3.72
C ALA A 14 17.28 -3.65 5.00
N CYS A 15 16.01 -3.31 5.24
CA CYS A 15 15.56 -2.72 6.48
C CYS A 15 14.32 -3.47 7.00
N ARG A 16 14.15 -3.47 8.32
CA ARG A 16 12.95 -4.01 8.96
C ARG A 16 11.93 -2.88 9.10
N CYS A 17 10.72 -3.10 8.57
CA CYS A 17 9.63 -2.13 8.60
C CYS A 17 8.68 -2.38 9.78
N GLU A 18 9.20 -2.30 11.02
CA GLU A 18 8.45 -2.70 12.23
C GLU A 18 7.19 -1.86 12.52
N HIS A 19 7.11 -0.65 11.96
CA HIS A 19 5.97 0.26 12.15
C HIS A 19 4.85 0.06 11.13
N TYR A 20 5.07 -0.75 10.10
CA TYR A 20 4.03 -1.09 9.13
C TYR A 20 3.32 -2.38 9.53
N ALA A 21 2.03 -2.45 9.20
CA ALA A 21 1.21 -3.64 9.39
C ALA A 21 0.64 -4.10 8.03
N VAL A 22 0.40 -5.40 7.91
CA VAL A 22 -0.27 -6.00 6.76
C VAL A 22 -1.66 -6.43 7.20
N VAL A 23 -2.67 -6.04 6.44
CA VAL A 23 -4.07 -6.44 6.64
C VAL A 23 -4.52 -7.19 5.40
N SER A 24 -5.19 -8.33 5.59
CA SER A 24 -5.76 -9.13 4.50
C SER A 24 -7.27 -9.18 4.65
N LEU A 25 -7.97 -9.05 3.53
CA LEU A 25 -9.43 -9.17 3.45
C LEU A 25 -9.76 -10.40 2.60
N SER A 26 -10.78 -11.14 2.99
CA SER A 26 -11.24 -12.35 2.30
C SER A 26 -12.75 -12.48 2.38
N GLY A 27 -13.33 -13.26 1.47
CA GLY A 27 -14.78 -13.37 1.27
C GLY A 27 -15.19 -12.98 -0.14
N ALA A 28 -16.43 -13.32 -0.52
CA ALA A 28 -16.94 -13.07 -1.87
C ALA A 28 -16.93 -11.59 -2.25
N ASP A 29 -17.21 -10.70 -1.28
CA ASP A 29 -17.38 -9.27 -1.52
C ASP A 29 -16.15 -8.43 -1.10
N ALA A 30 -15.01 -9.07 -0.82
CA ALA A 30 -13.83 -8.39 -0.25
C ALA A 30 -13.30 -7.27 -1.16
N ALA A 31 -13.29 -7.48 -2.48
CA ALA A 31 -12.83 -6.49 -3.45
C ALA A 31 -13.77 -5.28 -3.51
N THR A 32 -15.08 -5.52 -3.65
CA THR A 32 -16.11 -4.48 -3.67
C THR A 32 -16.16 -3.68 -2.38
N PHE A 33 -16.06 -4.35 -1.24
CA PHE A 33 -15.98 -3.67 0.05
C PHE A 33 -14.75 -2.76 0.09
N LEU A 34 -13.56 -3.28 -0.23
CA LEU A 34 -12.32 -2.50 -0.16
C LEU A 34 -12.32 -1.32 -1.15
N HIS A 35 -12.83 -1.52 -2.36
CA HIS A 35 -13.01 -0.46 -3.35
C HIS A 35 -13.86 0.69 -2.80
N GLY A 36 -14.93 0.39 -2.05
CA GLY A 36 -15.76 1.41 -1.40
C GLY A 36 -15.11 2.14 -0.21
N GLN A 37 -13.95 1.69 0.27
CA GLN A 37 -13.23 2.33 1.38
C GLN A 37 -12.06 3.21 0.92
N VAL A 38 -11.53 2.99 -0.28
CA VAL A 38 -10.28 3.63 -0.74
C VAL A 38 -10.48 4.44 -2.02
N SER A 39 -9.59 5.39 -2.27
CA SER A 39 -9.72 6.35 -3.39
C SER A 39 -9.50 5.78 -4.79
N ASN A 40 -9.07 4.51 -4.93
CA ASN A 40 -8.66 3.93 -6.19
C ASN A 40 -9.54 2.73 -6.57
N ASP A 41 -9.56 2.40 -7.85
CA ASP A 41 -10.22 1.21 -8.36
C ASP A 41 -9.46 -0.05 -7.92
N ILE A 42 -10.08 -0.83 -7.04
CA ILE A 42 -9.55 -2.10 -6.56
C ILE A 42 -10.22 -3.28 -7.28
N GLU A 43 -11.43 -3.10 -7.82
CA GLU A 43 -12.17 -4.17 -8.49
C GLU A 43 -11.51 -4.58 -9.82
N HIS A 44 -10.85 -3.64 -10.50
CA HIS A 44 -10.16 -3.88 -11.77
C HIS A 44 -8.64 -3.97 -11.64
N LEU A 45 -8.09 -4.01 -10.42
CA LEU A 45 -6.64 -4.14 -10.21
C LEU A 45 -6.16 -5.54 -10.62
N GLY A 46 -5.17 -5.61 -11.52
CA GLY A 46 -4.64 -6.89 -11.99
C GLY A 46 -3.92 -7.69 -10.90
N PHE A 47 -3.83 -9.01 -11.08
CA PHE A 47 -3.24 -9.94 -10.10
C PHE A 47 -1.79 -9.61 -9.69
N ASN A 48 -1.00 -9.01 -10.57
CA ASN A 48 0.40 -8.63 -10.32
C ASN A 48 0.58 -7.10 -10.28
N GLU A 49 -0.50 -6.37 -10.05
CA GLU A 49 -0.48 -4.92 -9.96
C GLU A 49 -0.66 -4.47 -8.52
N TRP A 50 -0.15 -3.28 -8.23
CA TRP A 50 -0.31 -2.64 -6.93
C TRP A 50 -0.64 -1.18 -7.16
N THR A 51 -1.40 -0.61 -6.23
CA THR A 51 -1.70 0.80 -6.19
C THR A 51 -1.54 1.34 -4.79
N LEU A 52 -1.11 2.60 -4.67
CA LEU A 52 -1.16 3.34 -3.42
C LEU A 52 -2.46 4.15 -3.42
N ALA A 53 -3.37 3.83 -2.51
CA ALA A 53 -4.66 4.49 -2.36
C ALA A 53 -4.77 5.18 -1.00
N ALA A 54 -5.64 6.18 -0.90
CA ALA A 54 -5.99 6.80 0.37
C ALA A 54 -7.24 6.15 0.96
N TYR A 55 -7.23 5.92 2.27
CA TYR A 55 -8.44 5.70 3.06
C TYR A 55 -8.86 7.04 3.65
N CYS A 56 -10.06 7.49 3.30
CA CYS A 56 -10.59 8.80 3.64
C CYS A 56 -11.75 8.69 4.63
N ASN A 57 -11.96 9.74 5.41
CA ASN A 57 -13.19 9.84 6.20
C ASN A 57 -14.32 10.46 5.34
N PRO A 58 -15.56 10.57 5.82
CA PRO A 58 -16.67 11.12 5.02
C PRO A 58 -16.50 12.57 4.53
N LYS A 59 -15.51 13.31 5.03
CA LYS A 59 -15.15 14.66 4.59
C LYS A 59 -14.03 14.69 3.55
N GLY A 60 -13.48 13.53 3.17
CA GLY A 60 -12.20 13.41 2.47
C GLY A 60 -11.07 13.31 3.46
#